data_AF-A0A927WAG3-F1
#
_entry.id   AF-A0A927WAG3-F1
#
_cell.length_a   1.000
_cell.length_b   1.000
_cell.length_c   1.000
_cell.angle_alpha   90.00
_cell.angle_beta   90.00
_cell.angle_gamma   90.00
#
_symmetry.space_group_name_H-M   'P 1'
#
loop_
_entity.id
_entity.type
_entity.pdbx_description
1 polymer ?
#
loop_
_entity_poly.entity_id
_entity_poly.type
_entity_poly.pdbx_seq_one_letter_code
_entity_poly.pdbx_strand_id
1 'polypeptide(L)' 'MFDIEKAKSKGLDARTIEILQSINENTAKRESCILHEFERIDSSLFKYRCKNCGCVEDGGFVLAYEQGLKHGRNIPD' A
#
# COMPACT_ATOMS: atom_id res chain seq x y z
N MET A 1 -7.75 -9.32 8.54
CA MET A 1 -6.44 -10.00 8.74
C MET A 1 -6.68 -11.50 8.93
N PHE A 2 -5.93 -12.36 8.25
CA PHE A 2 -5.95 -13.81 8.39
C PHE A 2 -5.30 -14.26 9.69
N ASP A 3 -5.87 -15.31 10.30
CA ASP A 3 -5.32 -15.96 11.49
C ASP A 3 -4.29 -17.02 11.06
N ILE A 4 -3.01 -16.67 11.19
CA ILE A 4 -1.89 -17.49 10.75
C ILE A 4 -1.70 -18.73 11.63
N GLU A 5 -1.95 -18.63 12.94
CA GLU A 5 -1.80 -19.76 13.85
C GLU A 5 -2.92 -20.80 13.63
N LYS A 6 -4.12 -20.33 13.32
CA LYS A 6 -5.20 -21.22 12.87
C LYS A 6 -4.93 -21.85 11.50
N ALA A 7 -4.25 -21.15 10.60
CA ALA A 7 -3.85 -21.71 9.30
C ALA A 7 -2.80 -22.83 9.48
N LYS A 8 -1.80 -22.61 10.34
CA LYS A 8 -0.81 -23.64 10.71
C LYS A 8 -1.46 -24.85 11.37
N SER A 9 -2.38 -24.64 12.32
CA SER A 9 -3.04 -25.76 13.04
C SER A 9 -3.96 -26.58 12.15
N LYS A 10 -4.46 -26.01 11.04
CA LYS A 10 -5.22 -26.72 10.01
C LYS A 10 -4.35 -27.45 8.98
N GLY A 11 -3.03 -27.38 9.09
CA GLY A 11 -2.11 -28.08 8.19
C GLY A 11 -2.02 -27.47 6.80
N LEU A 12 -2.26 -26.17 6.65
CA LEU A 12 -1.99 -25.48 5.37
C LEU A 12 -0.50 -25.54 5.05
N ASP A 13 -0.16 -25.64 3.77
CA ASP A 13 1.24 -25.72 3.34
C ASP A 13 1.98 -24.39 3.56
N ALA A 14 3.31 -24.48 3.64
CA ALA A 14 4.18 -23.34 3.93
C ALA A 14 4.00 -22.18 2.94
N ARG A 15 3.86 -22.47 1.64
CA ARG A 15 3.69 -21.44 0.61
C ARG A 15 2.37 -20.70 0.80
N THR A 16 1.29 -21.42 1.12
CA THR A 16 0.01 -20.78 1.40
C THR A 16 0.09 -19.90 2.66
N ILE A 17 0.78 -20.36 3.71
CA ILE A 17 0.98 -19.57 4.94
C ILE A 17 1.75 -18.27 4.64
N GLU A 18 2.82 -18.33 3.84
CA GLU A 18 3.60 -17.16 3.41
C GLU A 18 2.74 -16.15 2.64
N ILE A 19 1.87 -16.63 1.75
CA ILE A 19 0.93 -15.77 1.01
C ILE A 19 -0.03 -15.08 1.99
N LEU A 20 -0.61 -15.80 2.95
CA LEU A 20 -1.53 -15.21 3.94
C LEU A 20 -0.83 -14.17 4.83
N GLN A 21 0.42 -14.41 5.22
CA GLN A 21 1.25 -13.45 5.95
C GLN A 21 1.49 -12.18 5.10
N SER A 22 1.88 -12.36 3.83
CA SER A 22 2.10 -11.24 2.90
C SER A 22 0.83 -10.42 2.68
N ILE A 23 -0.33 -11.05 2.54
CA ILE A 23 -1.61 -10.33 2.42
C ILE A 23 -1.92 -9.54 3.69
N ASN A 24 -1.66 -10.10 4.87
CA ASN A 24 -1.85 -9.39 6.14
C ASN A 24 -0.96 -8.16 6.24
N GLU A 25 0.33 -8.29 5.92
CA GLU A 25 1.27 -7.17 5.90
C GLU A 25 0.85 -6.08 4.92
N ASN A 26 0.45 -6.46 3.71
CA ASN A 26 -0.01 -5.51 2.70
C ASN A 26 -1.31 -4.81 3.12
N THR A 27 -2.23 -5.55 3.75
CA THR A 27 -3.49 -4.99 4.27
C THR A 27 -3.20 -3.97 5.37
N ALA A 28 -2.32 -4.31 6.34
CA ALA A 28 -1.92 -3.41 7.41
C ALA A 28 -1.23 -2.15 6.86
N LYS A 29 -0.34 -2.29 5.86
CA LYS A 29 0.30 -1.15 5.17
C LYS A 29 -0.70 -0.26 4.44
N ARG A 30 -1.72 -0.85 3.81
CA ARG A 30 -2.79 -0.11 3.13
C ARG A 30 -3.65 0.65 4.12
N GLU A 31 -4.04 0.00 5.22
CA GLU A 31 -4.92 0.58 6.24
C GLU A 31 -4.21 1.61 7.13
N SER A 32 -2.88 1.52 7.28
CA SER A 32 -2.12 2.49 8.09
C SER A 32 -1.97 3.86 7.41
N CYS A 33 -2.15 3.96 6.09
CA CYS A 33 -1.95 5.19 5.34
C CYS A 33 -3.27 5.91 5.06
N ILE A 34 -3.71 6.75 5.98
CA ILE A 34 -4.94 7.55 5.84
C ILE A 34 -4.84 8.53 4.65
N LEU A 35 -3.64 9.08 4.42
CA LEU A 35 -3.33 9.98 3.32
C LEU A 35 -1.91 9.70 2.85
N HIS A 36 -1.72 9.42 1.56
CA HIS A 36 -0.39 9.24 0.99
C HIS A 36 0.25 10.59 0.67
N GLU A 37 1.50 10.77 1.09
CA GLU A 37 2.32 11.92 0.73
C GLU A 37 3.57 11.40 0.01
N PHE A 38 3.59 11.57 -1.31
CA PHE A 38 4.60 10.97 -2.19
C PHE A 38 5.78 11.92 -2.41
N GLU A 39 7.00 11.40 -2.30
CA GLU A 39 8.24 12.07 -2.67
C GLU A 39 9.00 11.31 -3.73
N ARG A 40 9.76 12.03 -4.57
CA ARG A 40 10.64 11.39 -5.56
C ARG A 40 11.75 10.62 -4.87
N ILE A 41 12.07 9.46 -5.41
CA ILE A 41 13.25 8.71 -5.00
C ILE A 41 14.43 9.20 -5.84
N ASP A 42 15.48 9.72 -5.21
CA ASP A 42 16.63 10.33 -5.91
C ASP A 42 17.28 9.41 -6.95
N SER A 43 17.21 8.09 -6.75
CA SER A 43 17.81 7.09 -7.64
C SER A 43 16.92 6.66 -8.82
N SER A 44 15.66 7.12 -8.90
CA SER A 44 14.72 6.72 -9.96
C SER A 44 13.84 7.87 -10.42
N LEU A 45 14.01 8.28 -11.69
CA LEU A 45 13.27 9.39 -12.31
C LEU A 45 11.75 9.19 -12.35
N PHE A 46 11.26 7.97 -12.16
CA PHE A 46 9.86 7.61 -12.36
C PHE A 46 9.19 6.97 -11.14
N LYS A 47 9.88 6.89 -10.00
CA LYS A 47 9.35 6.26 -8.79
C LYS A 47 9.24 7.26 -7.65
N TYR A 48 8.15 7.12 -6.91
CA TYR A 48 7.81 7.96 -5.77
C TYR A 48 7.58 7.06 -4.55
N ARG A 49 8.07 7.49 -3.39
CA ARG A 49 7.86 6.81 -2.12
C ARG A 49 6.91 7.62 -1.23
N CYS A 50 5.90 6.98 -0.67
CA CYS A 50 5.05 7.60 0.34
C CYS A 50 5.85 7.76 1.66
N LYS A 51 5.88 8.96 2.25
CA LYS A 51 6.49 9.20 3.57
C LYS A 51 5.81 8.44 4.71
N ASN A 52 4.50 8.27 4.58
CA ASN A 52 3.65 7.80 5.69
C ASN A 52 3.66 6.27 5.81
N CYS A 53 3.71 5.55 4.69
CA CYS A 53 3.67 4.08 4.69
C CYS A 53 4.81 3.41 3.92
N GLY A 54 5.67 4.19 3.25
CA GLY A 54 6.84 3.68 2.53
C GLY A 54 6.53 2.94 1.22
N CYS A 55 5.27 2.89 0.77
CA CYS A 55 4.92 2.30 -0.52
C CYS A 55 5.61 3.05 -1.67
N VAL A 56 5.95 2.33 -2.74
CA VAL A 56 6.67 2.87 -3.89
C VAL A 56 5.83 2.70 -5.13
N GLU A 57 5.43 3.82 -5.72
CA GLU A 57 4.53 3.87 -6.88
C GLU A 57 5.17 4.64 -8.03
N ASP A 58 4.60 4.53 -9.22
CA ASP A 58 5.02 5.32 -10.38
C ASP A 58 4.30 6.68 -10.48
N GLY A 59 4.81 7.54 -11.36
CA GLY A 59 4.23 8.87 -11.57
C GLY A 59 2.78 8.86 -12.08
N GLY A 60 2.35 7.80 -12.78
CA GLY A 60 0.97 7.68 -13.26
C GLY A 60 0.01 7.46 -12.10
N PHE A 61 0.37 6.57 -11.17
CA PHE A 61 -0.38 6.36 -9.94
C PHE A 61 -0.46 7.63 -9.09
N VAL A 62 0.68 8.31 -8.87
CA VAL A 62 0.74 9.53 -8.06
C VAL A 62 -0.15 10.63 -8.65
N LEU A 63 -0.09 10.84 -9.97
CA LEU A 63 -0.93 11.83 -10.65
C LEU A 63 -2.42 11.52 -10.49
N ALA A 64 -2.83 10.26 -10.71
CA ALA A 64 -4.22 9.85 -10.56
C ALA A 64 -4.72 10.00 -9.11
N TYR A 65 -3.88 9.66 -8.12
CA TYR A 65 -4.17 9.84 -6.71
C TYR A 65 -4.40 11.31 -6.35
N GLU A 66 -3.49 12.21 -6.77
CA GLU A 66 -3.62 13.65 -6.53
C GLU A 66 -4.87 14.24 -7.21
N GLN A 67 -5.17 13.82 -8.45
CA GLN A 67 -6.40 14.22 -9.14
C GLN A 67 -7.64 13.74 -8.39
N GLY A 68 -7.67 12.49 -7.94
CA GLY A 68 -8.75 11.94 -7.12
C GLY A 68 -8.97 12.75 -5.83
N LEU A 69 -7.90 13.15 -5.15
CA LEU A 69 -7.98 14.00 -3.96
C LEU A 69 -8.53 15.40 -4.28
N LYS A 70 -8.13 16.01 -5.39
CA LYS A 70 -8.65 17.32 -5.83
C LYS A 70 -10.16 17.25 -6.06
N HIS A 71 -10.63 16.25 -6.80
CA HIS A 71 -12.05 16.07 -7.09
C HIS A 71 -12.87 15.66 -5.86
N GLY A 72 -12.32 14.81 -4.98
CA GLY A 72 -13.02 14.33 -3.80
C GLY A 72 -13.12 15.33 -2.65
N ARG A 73 -12.25 16.36 -2.62
CA ARG A 73 -12.24 17.37 -1.54
C ARG A 73 -13.22 18.53 -1.73
N ASN A 74 -14.00 18.59 -2.82
CA ASN A 74 -14.88 19.73 -3.13
C ASN A 74 -14.17 21.09 -2.91
N ILE A 75 -12.93 21.23 -3.36
CA ILE A 75 -12.25 22.53 -3.37
C ILE A 75 -12.61 23.17 -4.72
N PRO A 76 -13.43 24.24 -4.75
CA PRO A 76 -13.66 24.97 -6.00
C PRO A 76 -12.36 25.61 -6.46
N ASP A 77 -12.16 25.64 -7.78
CA ASP A 77 -11.00 26.24 -8.46
C ASP A 77 -10.70 27.68 -8.00
#